data_AF-A0A3M1XP13-F1
#
_entry.id   AF-A0A3M1XP13-F1
#
_cell.length_a   1.000
_cell.length_b   1.000
_cell.length_c   1.000
_cell.angle_alpha   90.00
_cell.angle_beta   90.00
_cell.angle_gamma   90.00
#
_symmetry.space_group_name_H-M   'P 1'
#
loop_
_entity.id
_entity.type
_entity.pdbx_description
1 polymer ?
#
loop_
_entity_poly.entity_id
_entity_poly.type
_entity_poly.pdbx_seq_one_letter_code
_entity_poly.pdbx_strand_id
1 'polypeptide(L)'
;MIHFLVVGWITQIIMGVSLWMFPRYRRDLPRGRDWLSWLGLIGINAGLGLRAVAEPAIAQGPSRWAAILLIFSAAFQLIGGLAYVANIWPRIKARPSD
;
A
#
# COMPACT_ATOMS: atom_id res chain seq x y z
N MET A 1 12.48 12.89 0.19
CA MET A 1 11.88 13.34 1.49
C MET A 1 10.35 13.43 1.48
N ILE A 2 9.70 14.28 0.66
CA ILE A 2 8.22 14.45 0.63
C ILE A 2 7.48 13.14 0.34
N HIS A 3 8.04 12.28 -0.52
CA HIS A 3 7.46 10.97 -0.84
C HIS A 3 7.29 10.07 0.39
N PHE A 4 8.17 10.15 1.39
CA PHE A 4 8.05 9.38 2.63
C PHE A 4 6.85 9.81 3.47
N LEU A 5 6.63 11.12 3.56
CA LEU A 5 5.51 11.68 4.31
C LEU A 5 4.17 11.34 3.64
N VAL A 6 4.08 11.56 2.32
CA VAL A 6 2.82 11.40 1.58
C VAL A 6 2.49 9.94 1.28
N VAL A 7 3.42 9.21 0.67
CA VAL A 7 3.20 7.82 0.23
C VAL A 7 3.36 6.84 1.39
N GLY A 8 4.17 7.17 2.40
CA GLY A 8 4.29 6.38 3.62
C GLY A 8 3.23 6.73 4.62
N TRP A 9 3.47 7.82 5.36
CA TRP A 9 2.73 8.09 6.58
C TRP A 9 1.24 8.41 6.33
N ILE A 10 0.95 9.36 5.44
CA ILE A 10 -0.42 9.79 5.16
C ILE A 10 -1.23 8.66 4.53
N THR A 11 -0.68 7.98 3.52
CA THR A 11 -1.39 6.88 2.84
C THR A 11 -1.69 5.73 3.79
N GLN A 12 -0.76 5.36 4.67
CA GLN A 12 -0.99 4.29 5.65
C GLN A 12 -2.09 4.66 6.66
N ILE A 13 -2.14 5.91 7.12
CA ILE A 13 -3.23 6.40 7.98
C ILE A 13 -4.56 6.34 7.23
N ILE A 14 -4.63 6.84 6.00
CA ILE A 14 -5.87 6.83 5.20
C ILE A 14 -6.36 5.39 5.01
N MET A 15 -5.48 4.46 4.64
CA MET A 15 -5.85 3.05 4.47
C MET A 15 -6.29 2.40 5.78
N GLY A 16 -5.62 2.69 6.89
CA GLY A 16 -5.99 2.15 8.20
C GLY A 16 -7.36 2.66 8.66
N VAL A 17 -7.58 3.97 8.56
CA VAL A 17 -8.84 4.62 8.93
C VAL A 17 -9.98 4.16 8.02
N SER A 18 -9.78 4.07 6.71
CA SER A 18 -10.82 3.64 5.77
C SER A 18 -11.22 2.18 6.01
N LEU A 19 -10.26 1.28 6.24
CA LEU A 19 -10.54 -0.13 6.55
C LEU A 19 -11.28 -0.30 7.88
N TRP A 20 -11.09 0.63 8.82
CA TRP A 20 -11.82 0.68 10.09
C TRP A 20 -13.23 1.27 9.93
N MET A 21 -13.36 2.36 9.15
CA MET A 21 -14.60 3.10 8.96
C MET A 21 -15.63 2.33 8.11
N PHE A 22 -15.19 1.60 7.09
CA PHE A 22 -16.11 0.82 6.25
C PHE A 22 -16.48 -0.51 6.94
N PRO A 23 -17.78 -0.72 7.24
CA PRO A 23 -18.24 -1.85 8.03
C PRO A 23 -17.98 -3.19 7.35
N ARG A 24 -17.84 -4.23 8.18
CA ARG A 24 -17.42 -5.58 7.77
C ARG A 24 -18.46 -6.21 6.84
N TYR A 25 -17.98 -6.92 5.82
CA TYR A 25 -18.81 -7.52 4.77
C TYR A 25 -19.78 -8.62 5.29
N ARG A 26 -19.43 -9.32 6.39
CA ARG A 26 -20.18 -10.48 6.91
C ARG A 26 -20.02 -10.64 8.43
N ARG A 27 -21.09 -10.99 9.16
CA ARG A 27 -21.08 -11.27 10.63
C ARG A 27 -20.26 -12.51 10.98
N ASP A 28 -20.11 -13.41 10.02
CA ASP A 28 -19.49 -14.74 10.09
C ASP A 28 -17.99 -14.76 9.71
N LEU A 29 -17.48 -13.70 9.07
CA LEU A 29 -16.03 -13.50 8.82
C LEU A 29 -15.60 -12.11 9.34
N PRO A 30 -15.38 -11.96 10.66
CA PRO A 30 -15.19 -10.66 11.30
C PRO A 30 -13.94 -9.88 10.84
N ARG A 31 -13.04 -10.47 10.05
CA ARG A 31 -11.79 -9.84 9.60
C ARG A 31 -11.65 -9.69 8.08
N GLY A 32 -12.55 -10.26 7.28
CA GLY A 32 -12.33 -10.34 5.83
C GLY A 32 -11.05 -11.11 5.48
N ARG A 33 -10.48 -10.91 4.29
CA ARG A 33 -9.19 -11.49 3.91
C ARG A 33 -8.05 -10.64 4.48
N ASP A 34 -7.69 -10.87 5.74
CA ASP A 34 -6.60 -10.15 6.45
C ASP A 34 -5.31 -10.05 5.63
N TRP A 35 -4.98 -11.11 4.88
CA TRP A 35 -3.77 -11.18 4.09
C TRP A 35 -3.66 -10.04 3.05
N LEU A 36 -4.76 -9.52 2.51
CA LEU A 36 -4.73 -8.38 1.57
C LEU A 36 -4.36 -7.07 2.27
N SER A 37 -4.84 -6.86 3.51
CA SER A 37 -4.45 -5.69 4.31
C SER A 37 -2.97 -5.77 4.69
N TRP A 38 -2.49 -6.95 5.05
CA TRP A 38 -1.06 -7.20 5.31
C TRP A 38 -0.21 -7.03 4.04
N LEU A 39 -0.67 -7.51 2.88
CA LEU A 39 0.02 -7.33 1.62
C LEU A 39 0.11 -5.85 1.22
N GLY A 40 -0.95 -5.08 1.45
CA GLY A 40 -0.98 -3.63 1.27
C GLY A 40 0.04 -2.93 2.16
N LEU A 41 0.05 -3.26 3.45
CA LEU A 41 0.95 -2.68 4.44
C LEU A 41 2.42 -3.03 4.15
N ILE A 42 2.72 -4.32 3.92
CA ILE A 42 4.08 -4.79 3.64
C ILE A 42 4.56 -4.26 2.29
N GLY A 43 3.72 -4.28 1.25
CA GLY A 43 4.07 -3.78 -0.08
C GLY A 43 4.43 -2.30 -0.08
N ILE A 44 3.61 -1.46 0.53
CA ILE A 44 3.91 -0.02 0.61
C ILE A 44 5.17 0.25 1.45
N ASN A 45 5.32 -0.39 2.62
CA ASN A 45 6.50 -0.21 3.47
C ASN A 45 7.79 -0.71 2.81
N ALA A 46 7.76 -1.88 2.17
CA ALA A 46 8.90 -2.42 1.43
C ALA A 46 9.30 -1.50 0.28
N GLY A 47 8.32 -1.03 -0.50
CA GLY A 47 8.56 -0.09 -1.59
C GLY A 47 9.17 1.23 -1.11
N LEU A 48 8.72 1.77 0.03
CA LEU A 48 9.34 2.94 0.65
C LEU A 48 10.76 2.67 1.14
N GLY A 49 10.99 1.54 1.81
CA GLY A 49 12.33 1.15 2.28
C GLY A 49 13.34 1.09 1.13
N LEU A 50 12.97 0.49 0.00
CA LEU A 50 13.82 0.44 -1.20
C LEU A 50 14.11 1.85 -1.74
N ARG A 51 13.12 2.76 -1.69
CA ARG A 51 13.28 4.15 -2.14
C ARG A 51 14.19 4.97 -1.22
N ALA A 52 14.12 4.74 0.10
CA ALA A 52 15.03 5.38 1.06
C ALA A 52 16.49 5.06 0.80
N VAL A 53 16.78 3.85 0.31
CA VAL A 53 18.16 3.43 0.00
C VAL A 53 18.58 3.92 -1.39
N ALA A 54 17.66 3.93 -2.35
CA ALA A 54 17.95 4.32 -3.73
C ALA A 54 18.09 5.85 -3.92
N GLU A 55 17.29 6.67 -3.23
CA GLU A 55 17.35 8.15 -3.36
C GLU A 55 18.74 8.72 -3.01
N PRO A 56 19.36 8.38 -1.86
CA PRO A 56 20.72 8.85 -1.53
C PRO A 56 21.79 8.35 -2.50
N ALA A 57 21.61 7.18 -3.09
CA ALA A 57 22.55 6.61 -4.04
C ALA A 57 22.53 7.32 -5.39
N ILE A 58 21.35 7.76 -5.86
CA ILE A 58 21.24 8.59 -7.06
C ILE A 58 21.72 10.02 -6.81
N ALA A 59 21.49 10.56 -5.61
CA ALA A 59 21.95 11.89 -5.23
C ALA A 59 23.49 12.04 -5.27
N GLN A 60 24.22 10.93 -5.09
CA GLN A 60 25.69 10.88 -5.17
C GLN A 60 26.21 10.67 -6.61
N GLY A 61 25.33 10.37 -7.56
CA GLY A 61 25.68 10.19 -8.98
C GLY A 61 24.82 9.12 -9.67
N PRO A 62 24.95 9.00 -11.01
CA PRO A 62 24.19 8.02 -11.78
C PRO A 62 24.53 6.58 -11.32
N SER A 63 23.52 5.88 -10.78
CA SER A 63 23.69 4.52 -10.27
C SER A 63 22.66 3.57 -10.89
N ARG A 64 23.15 2.58 -11.66
CA ARG A 64 22.29 1.54 -12.29
C ARG A 64 21.57 0.68 -11.26
N TRP A 65 22.23 0.33 -10.16
CA TRP A 65 21.61 -0.49 -9.11
C TRP A 65 20.51 0.27 -8.38
N ALA A 66 20.70 1.59 -8.17
CA ALA A 66 19.68 2.43 -7.54
C ALA A 66 18.46 2.60 -8.45
N ALA A 67 18.66 2.72 -9.77
CA ALA A 67 17.56 2.75 -10.73
C ALA A 67 16.73 1.44 -10.70
N ILE A 68 17.38 0.28 -10.60
CA ILE A 68 16.71 -1.01 -10.47
C ILE A 68 15.90 -1.07 -9.16
N LEU A 69 16.45 -0.62 -8.04
CA LEU A 69 15.73 -0.55 -6.76
C LEU A 69 14.50 0.35 -6.82
N LEU A 70 14.53 1.45 -7.58
CA LEU A 70 13.37 2.31 -7.77
C LEU A 70 12.26 1.61 -8.58
N ILE A 71 12.60 0.79 -9.56
CA ILE A 71 11.62 -0.01 -10.30
C ILE A 71 10.94 -1.01 -9.36
N PHE A 72 11.71 -1.73 -8.53
CA PHE A 72 11.14 -2.62 -7.53
C PHE A 72 10.29 -1.87 -6.49
N SER A 73 10.75 -0.70 -6.05
CA SER A 73 9.99 0.18 -5.16
C SER A 73 8.61 0.52 -5.74
N ALA A 74 8.57 0.93 -7.01
CA ALA A 74 7.32 1.24 -7.71
C ALA A 74 6.42 0.00 -7.83
N ALA A 75 6.98 -1.17 -8.16
CA ALA A 75 6.22 -2.42 -8.24
C ALA A 75 5.59 -2.80 -6.90
N PHE A 76 6.34 -2.72 -5.80
CA PHE A 76 5.83 -3.00 -4.46
C PHE A 76 4.74 -2.02 -4.01
N GLN A 77 4.90 -0.73 -4.31
CA GLN A 77 3.88 0.29 -4.03
C GLN A 77 2.60 0.02 -4.84
N LEU A 78 2.73 -0.34 -6.13
CA LEU A 78 1.59 -0.67 -6.99
C LEU A 78 0.85 -1.91 -6.48
N ILE A 79 1.57 -2.98 -6.16
CA ILE A 79 0.98 -4.21 -5.60
C ILE A 79 0.28 -3.91 -4.27
N GLY A 80 0.89 -3.11 -3.40
CA GLY A 80 0.29 -2.71 -2.13
C GLY A 80 -1.00 -1.91 -2.31
N GLY A 81 -0.99 -0.94 -3.24
CA GLY A 81 -2.18 -0.15 -3.59
C GLY A 81 -3.30 -1.00 -4.19
N LEU A 82 -2.98 -1.91 -5.11
CA LEU A 82 -3.95 -2.83 -5.72
C LEU A 82 -4.55 -3.78 -4.69
N ALA A 83 -3.75 -4.28 -3.74
CA ALA A 83 -4.23 -5.13 -2.66
C ALA A 83 -5.20 -4.38 -1.73
N TYR A 84 -4.92 -3.12 -1.42
CA TYR A 84 -5.82 -2.26 -0.68
C TYR A 84 -7.14 -2.02 -1.45
N VAL A 85 -7.08 -1.68 -2.74
CA VAL A 85 -8.26 -1.51 -3.58
C VAL A 85 -9.10 -2.79 -3.61
N ALA A 86 -8.48 -3.95 -3.82
CA ALA A 86 -9.18 -5.24 -3.80
C ALA A 86 -9.80 -5.57 -2.43
N ASN A 87 -9.21 -5.10 -1.31
CA ASN A 87 -9.76 -5.29 0.03
C ASN A 87 -10.97 -4.39 0.29
N ILE A 88 -10.91 -3.13 -0.13
CA ILE A 88 -11.93 -2.13 0.18
C ILE A 88 -13.10 -2.12 -0.81
N TRP A 89 -12.86 -2.49 -2.07
CA TRP A 89 -13.88 -2.54 -3.13
C TRP A 89 -15.16 -3.31 -2.75
N PRO A 90 -15.09 -4.56 -2.23
CA PRO A 90 -16.29 -5.26 -1.80
C PRO A 90 -17.00 -4.58 -0.62
N ARG A 91 -16.27 -3.84 0.24
CA ARG A 91 -16.87 -3.13 1.39
C ARG A 91 -17.68 -1.90 0.97
N ILE A 92 -17.30 -1.25 -0.13
CA ILE A 92 -17.97 -0.07 -0.68
C ILE A 92 -19.18 -0.48 -1.54
N LYS A 93 -19.08 -1.61 -2.25
CA LYS A 93 -20.16 -2.09 -3.11
C LYS A 93 -21.30 -2.67 -2.25
N ALA A 94 -22.29 -1.84 -1.93
CA ALA A 94 -23.55 -2.29 -1.34
C ALA A 94 -24.18 -3.39 -2.22
N ARG A 95 -24.76 -4.43 -1.59
CA ARG A 95 -25.55 -5.44 -2.31
C ARG A 95 -26.66 -4.72 -3.07
N PRO A 96 -26.88 -5.00 -4.37
CA PRO A 96 -28.16 -4.69 -5.00
C PRO A 96 -29.25 -5.32 -4.13
N SER A 97 -30.25 -4.52 -3.77
CA SER A 97 -31.45 -4.99 -3.09
C SER A 97 -32.19 -5.96 -4.02
N ASP A 98 -32.08 -7.26 -3.74
CA ASP A 98 -32.98 -8.29 -4.26
C ASP A 98 -34.26 -8.33 -3.41
#